data_AF-A0A1I2EFS6-F1
#
_entry.id   AF-A0A1I2EFS6-F1
#
_cell.length_a   1.000
_cell.length_b   1.000
_cell.length_c   1.000
_cell.angle_alpha   90.00
_cell.angle_beta   90.00
_cell.angle_gamma   90.00
#
_symmetry.space_group_name_H-M   'P 1'
#
loop_
_entity.id
_entity.type
_entity.pdbx_description
1 polymer ?
#
loop_
_entity_poly.entity_id
_entity_poly.type
_entity_poly.pdbx_seq_one_letter_code
_entity_poly.pdbx_strand_id
1 'polypeptide(L)'
;MRTKRQRLADFAERARTDEEVFARPGLGRCVTVHPMADEAALLARLGIEPAACVKVDLYWEHAGDVAFVQIETMQCCPLRPPGLYVRRSAAGHVNLVAIVPDDVVRSTTVERVLRRFAAAKIVRSRLGDALVPLLSPAGE
;
A
#
# COMPACT_ATOMS: atom_id res chain seq x y z
N MET A 1 7.41 -17.80 -4.97
CA MET A 1 6.68 -16.95 -4.00
C MET A 1 7.39 -17.02 -2.65
N ARG A 2 7.75 -15.88 -2.03
CA ARG A 2 8.36 -15.88 -0.68
C ARG A 2 7.40 -16.49 0.34
N THR A 3 7.91 -17.24 1.31
CA THR A 3 7.12 -17.78 2.43
C THR A 3 6.73 -16.68 3.43
N LYS A 4 5.74 -16.94 4.28
CA LYS A 4 5.35 -16.03 5.37
C LYS A 4 6.54 -15.64 6.24
N ARG A 5 7.36 -16.62 6.64
CA ARG A 5 8.57 -16.42 7.44
C ARG A 5 9.58 -15.51 6.73
N GLN A 6 9.81 -15.73 5.43
CA GLN A 6 10.74 -14.91 4.65
C GLN A 6 10.27 -13.45 4.54
N ARG A 7 8.96 -13.21 4.36
CA ARG A 7 8.43 -11.84 4.30
C ARG A 7 8.54 -11.10 5.63
N LEU A 8 8.27 -11.79 6.74
CA LEU A 8 8.43 -11.22 8.08
C LEU A 8 9.90 -10.89 8.38
N ALA A 9 10.83 -11.76 7.99
CA ALA A 9 12.26 -11.51 8.16
C ALA A 9 12.73 -10.29 7.36
N ASP A 10 12.34 -10.19 6.07
CA ASP A 10 12.64 -9.05 5.19
C ASP A 10 12.06 -7.74 5.74
N PHE A 11 10.82 -7.77 6.26
CA PHE A 11 10.21 -6.61 6.92
C PHE A 11 10.97 -6.20 8.19
N ALA A 12 11.33 -7.17 9.04
CA ALA A 12 12.07 -6.90 10.27
C ALA A 12 13.50 -6.39 10.00
N GLU A 13 14.10 -6.75 8.87
CA GLU A 13 15.36 -6.18 8.41
C GLU A 13 15.20 -4.72 8.00
N ARG A 14 14.24 -4.41 7.12
CA ARG A 14 13.93 -3.03 6.69
C ARG A 14 13.57 -2.10 7.85
N ALA A 15 12.77 -2.62 8.79
CA ALA A 15 12.37 -1.89 9.98
C ALA A 15 13.54 -1.52 10.91
N ARG A 16 14.72 -2.14 10.75
CA ARG A 16 15.92 -1.85 11.55
C ARG A 16 16.87 -0.85 10.87
N THR A 17 16.72 -0.59 9.57
CA THR A 17 17.70 0.17 8.77
C THR A 17 17.29 1.62 8.50
N ASP A 18 16.72 2.32 9.50
CA ASP A 18 16.33 3.75 9.42
C ASP A 18 15.21 4.10 8.42
N GLU A 19 14.49 3.11 7.87
CA GLU A 19 13.21 3.40 7.19
C GLU A 19 12.15 3.70 8.27
N GLU A 20 11.46 4.85 8.16
CA GLU A 20 10.51 5.31 9.19
C GLU A 20 9.34 4.33 9.31
N VAL A 21 9.37 3.51 10.37
CA VAL A 21 8.30 2.55 10.65
C VAL A 21 7.16 3.28 11.36
N PHE A 22 6.07 3.53 10.64
CA PHE A 22 4.86 4.02 11.27
C PHE A 22 4.01 2.86 11.79
N ALA A 23 3.74 2.89 13.09
CA ALA A 23 2.82 1.98 13.75
C ALA A 23 1.54 2.74 14.11
N ARG A 24 0.39 2.19 13.71
CA ARG A 24 -0.92 2.72 14.10
C ARG A 24 -1.68 1.65 14.88
N PRO A 25 -2.19 1.95 16.09
CA PRO A 25 -2.99 1.00 16.86
C PRO A 25 -4.12 0.42 16.02
N GLY A 26 -4.25 -0.91 15.98
CA GLY A 26 -5.27 -1.63 15.22
C GLY A 26 -5.00 -1.79 13.72
N LEU A 27 -4.02 -1.08 13.13
CA LEU A 27 -3.67 -1.22 11.71
C LEU A 27 -2.37 -1.98 11.48
N GLY A 28 -1.51 -2.10 12.49
CA GLY A 28 -0.23 -2.80 12.37
C GLY A 28 0.92 -1.84 12.08
N ARG A 29 1.96 -2.37 11.43
CA ARG A 29 3.21 -1.64 11.16
C ARG A 29 3.43 -1.49 9.67
N CYS A 30 3.97 -0.37 9.25
CA CYS A 30 4.23 -0.11 7.85
C CYS A 30 5.61 0.48 7.65
N VAL A 31 6.15 0.22 6.46
CA VAL A 31 7.40 0.78 5.98
C VAL A 31 7.14 1.33 4.57
N THR A 32 7.19 2.64 4.41
CA THR A 32 7.01 3.30 3.10
C THR A 32 8.27 3.15 2.25
N VAL A 33 8.06 2.80 0.98
CA VAL A 33 9.14 2.74 -0.02
C VAL A 33 9.32 4.10 -0.69
N HIS A 34 8.23 4.86 -0.84
CA HIS A 34 8.21 6.18 -1.46
C HIS A 34 7.61 7.21 -0.50
N PRO A 35 8.06 8.48 -0.56
CA PRO A 35 7.51 9.56 0.26
C PRO A 35 6.07 9.91 -0.14
N MET A 36 5.31 10.39 0.84
CA MET A 36 3.95 10.90 0.74
C MET A 36 3.96 12.42 0.57
N ALA A 37 2.86 12.97 0.03
CA ALA A 37 2.75 14.39 -0.31
C ALA A 37 2.87 15.34 0.90
N ASP A 38 2.61 14.85 2.11
CA ASP A 38 2.69 15.62 3.36
C ASP A 38 4.07 15.53 4.05
N GLU A 39 5.03 14.79 3.49
CA GLU A 39 6.41 14.69 3.99
C GLU A 39 7.30 15.82 3.44
N ALA A 40 6.88 17.07 3.63
CA ALA A 40 7.46 18.25 2.96
C ALA A 40 9.00 18.37 3.10
N ALA A 41 9.55 18.09 4.28
CA ALA A 41 11.00 18.16 4.51
C ALA A 41 11.77 17.09 3.73
N LEU A 42 11.24 15.86 3.66
CA LEU A 42 11.83 14.77 2.89
C LEU A 42 11.74 15.06 1.39
N LEU A 43 10.58 15.50 0.93
CA LEU A 43 10.34 15.86 -0.47
C LEU A 43 11.27 16.97 -0.95
N ALA A 44 11.43 18.03 -0.15
CA ALA A 44 12.35 19.13 -0.45
C ALA A 44 13.80 18.65 -0.58
N ARG A 45 14.25 17.76 0.32
CA ARG A 45 15.59 17.15 0.26
C ARG A 45 15.80 16.33 -1.02
N LEU A 46 14.75 15.68 -1.51
CA LEU A 46 14.79 14.85 -2.72
C LEU A 46 14.53 15.64 -4.01
N GLY A 47 14.18 16.92 -3.93
CA GLY A 47 13.79 17.72 -5.09
C GLY A 47 12.50 17.21 -5.76
N ILE A 48 11.58 16.65 -4.99
CA ILE A 48 10.30 16.11 -5.47
C ILE A 48 9.18 17.06 -5.07
N GLU A 49 8.34 17.44 -6.03
CA GLU A 49 7.14 18.22 -5.77
C GLU A 49 6.06 17.35 -5.12
N PRO A 50 5.32 17.83 -4.09
CA PRO A 50 4.19 17.08 -3.50
C PRO A 50 3.15 16.62 -4.52
N ALA A 51 2.93 17.41 -5.59
CA ALA A 51 2.04 17.06 -6.70
C ALA A 51 2.46 15.80 -7.45
N ALA A 52 3.74 15.41 -7.39
CA ALA A 52 4.25 14.20 -8.01
C ALA A 52 4.01 12.93 -7.18
N CYS A 53 3.53 13.04 -5.94
CA CYS A 53 3.20 11.92 -5.05
C CYS A 53 1.86 11.26 -5.44
N VAL A 54 1.71 10.88 -6.70
CA VAL A 54 0.51 10.21 -7.27
C VAL A 54 0.49 8.71 -7.02
N LYS A 55 1.58 8.16 -6.46
CA LYS A 55 1.72 6.76 -6.12
C LYS A 55 2.63 6.57 -4.91
N VAL A 56 2.22 5.70 -4.00
CA VAL A 56 3.01 5.26 -2.84
C VAL A 56 3.01 3.74 -2.79
N ASP A 57 4.20 3.18 -2.58
CA ASP A 57 4.36 1.74 -2.32
C ASP A 57 4.83 1.57 -0.87
N LEU A 58 4.34 0.54 -0.18
CA LEU A 58 4.72 0.27 1.20
C LEU A 58 4.62 -1.22 1.54
N TYR A 59 5.43 -1.64 2.50
CA TYR A 59 5.27 -2.93 3.17
C TYR A 59 4.36 -2.75 4.38
N TRP A 60 3.39 -3.64 4.54
CA TRP A 60 2.40 -3.58 5.61
C TRP A 60 2.35 -4.90 6.36
N GLU A 61 2.77 -4.87 7.63
CA GLU A 61 2.63 -5.99 8.54
C GLU A 61 1.30 -5.88 9.30
N HIS A 62 0.44 -6.89 9.10
CA HIS A 62 -0.86 -6.97 9.74
C HIS A 62 -1.25 -8.44 9.99
N ALA A 63 -1.86 -8.71 11.14
CA ALA A 63 -2.29 -10.07 11.55
C ALA A 63 -1.18 -11.14 11.40
N GLY A 64 0.08 -10.75 11.63
CA GLY A 64 1.24 -11.62 11.56
C GLY A 64 1.70 -12.01 10.16
N ASP A 65 1.24 -11.37 9.09
CA ASP A 65 1.82 -11.48 7.74
C ASP A 65 2.20 -10.10 7.20
N VAL A 66 3.00 -10.06 6.13
CA VAL A 66 3.44 -8.83 5.48
C VAL A 66 2.93 -8.79 4.04
N ALA A 67 2.14 -7.77 3.72
CA ALA A 67 1.68 -7.46 2.38
C ALA A 67 2.53 -6.36 1.74
N PHE A 68 2.66 -6.40 0.41
CA PHE A 68 3.12 -5.25 -0.35
C PHE A 68 1.88 -4.51 -0.85
N VAL A 69 1.75 -3.24 -0.49
CA VAL A 69 0.58 -2.40 -0.77
C VAL A 69 1.01 -1.28 -1.71
N GLN A 70 0.24 -1.07 -2.76
CA GLN A 70 0.45 -0.02 -3.74
C GLN A 70 -0.79 0.87 -3.76
N ILE A 71 -0.60 2.16 -3.53
CA ILE A 71 -1.67 3.15 -3.51
C ILE A 71 -1.42 4.07 -4.69
N GLU A 72 -2.35 4.09 -5.63
CA GLU A 72 -2.27 4.80 -6.90
C GLU A 72 -3.44 5.78 -6.97
N THR A 73 -3.20 7.02 -7.37
CA THR A 73 -4.29 7.97 -7.66
C THR A 73 -4.90 7.65 -9.02
N MET A 74 -6.08 8.20 -9.29
CA MET A 74 -6.71 8.10 -10.62
C MET A 74 -5.83 8.63 -11.75
N GLN A 75 -4.92 9.58 -11.47
CA GLN A 75 -3.99 10.11 -12.47
C GLN A 75 -3.04 9.01 -13.00
N CYS A 76 -2.65 8.05 -12.15
CA CYS A 76 -1.83 6.90 -12.57
C CYS A 76 -2.63 5.83 -13.34
N CYS A 77 -3.95 5.80 -13.16
CA CYS A 77 -4.83 4.74 -13.64
C CYS A 77 -6.16 5.30 -14.16
N PRO A 78 -6.15 6.14 -15.21
CA PRO A 78 -7.35 6.88 -15.64
C PRO A 78 -8.48 5.98 -16.14
N LEU A 79 -8.16 4.76 -16.57
CA LEU A 79 -9.13 3.79 -17.08
C LEU A 79 -9.73 2.89 -16.00
N ARG A 80 -9.38 3.08 -14.73
CA ARG A 80 -9.84 2.21 -13.64
C ARG A 80 -10.56 3.02 -12.57
N PRO A 81 -11.72 2.56 -12.10
CA PRO A 81 -12.42 3.24 -11.04
C PRO A 81 -11.63 3.15 -9.72
N PRO A 82 -11.88 4.04 -8.76
CA PRO A 82 -11.39 3.88 -7.41
C PRO A 82 -11.87 2.58 -6.78
N GLY A 83 -10.99 1.91 -6.02
CA GLY A 83 -11.28 0.59 -5.47
C GLY A 83 -10.09 -0.09 -4.84
N LEU A 84 -10.34 -1.24 -4.21
CA LEU A 84 -9.30 -2.14 -3.72
C LEU A 84 -9.17 -3.32 -4.68
N TYR A 85 -7.94 -3.72 -4.98
CA TYR A 85 -7.62 -4.73 -5.96
C TYR A 85 -6.49 -5.63 -5.45
N VAL A 86 -6.32 -6.75 -6.13
CA VAL A 86 -5.18 -7.66 -5.95
C VAL A 86 -4.44 -7.80 -7.24
N ARG A 87 -3.14 -7.51 -7.28
CA ARG A 87 -2.31 -7.65 -8.48
C ARG A 87 -1.31 -8.76 -8.28
N ARG A 88 -1.28 -9.73 -9.20
CA ARG A 88 -0.16 -10.66 -9.30
C ARG A 88 0.92 -10.07 -10.20
N SER A 89 2.16 -10.01 -9.73
CA SER A 89 3.31 -9.58 -10.53
C SER A 89 3.78 -10.70 -11.46
N ALA A 90 4.57 -10.36 -12.48
CA ALA A 90 5.20 -11.34 -13.38
C ALA A 90 6.06 -12.37 -12.62
N ALA A 91 6.64 -11.98 -11.48
CA ALA A 91 7.40 -12.87 -10.59
C ALA A 91 6.51 -13.74 -9.67
N GLY A 92 5.18 -13.70 -9.83
CA GLY A 92 4.23 -14.46 -9.02
C GLY A 92 4.03 -13.91 -7.61
N HIS A 93 4.37 -12.64 -7.35
CA HIS A 93 4.08 -11.99 -6.07
C HIS A 93 2.67 -11.41 -6.07
N VAL A 94 2.00 -11.47 -4.91
CA VAL A 94 0.66 -10.90 -4.73
C VAL A 94 0.77 -9.57 -3.99
N ASN A 95 0.36 -8.50 -4.68
CA ASN A 95 0.32 -7.13 -4.20
C ASN A 95 -1.14 -6.73 -3.93
N LEU A 96 -1.36 -5.98 -2.87
CA LEU A 96 -2.61 -5.27 -2.64
C LEU A 96 -2.51 -3.92 -3.35
N VAL A 97 -3.51 -3.54 -4.14
CA VAL A 97 -3.50 -2.29 -4.89
C VAL A 97 -4.75 -1.49 -4.55
N ALA A 98 -4.62 -0.23 -4.19
CA ALA A 98 -5.73 0.68 -4.02
C ALA A 98 -5.66 1.78 -5.05
N ILE A 99 -6.75 2.00 -5.77
CA ILE A 99 -6.94 3.18 -6.62
C ILE A 99 -7.80 4.16 -5.84
N VAL A 100 -7.32 5.37 -5.64
CA VAL A 100 -7.97 6.40 -4.82
C VAL A 100 -8.35 7.61 -5.67
N PRO A 101 -9.44 8.33 -5.32
CA PRO A 101 -9.87 9.52 -6.06
C PRO A 101 -9.03 10.76 -5.73
N ASP A 102 -8.17 10.71 -4.71
CA ASP A 102 -7.27 11.80 -4.32
C ASP A 102 -6.31 12.17 -5.47
N ASP A 103 -5.95 13.44 -5.61
CA ASP A 103 -4.94 13.87 -6.59
C ASP A 103 -3.52 13.45 -6.23
N VAL A 104 -3.24 13.36 -4.92
CA VAL A 104 -1.95 12.95 -4.35
C VAL A 104 -2.17 12.06 -3.14
N VAL A 105 -1.20 11.20 -2.85
CA VAL A 105 -1.23 10.29 -1.70
C VAL A 105 -0.59 10.96 -0.49
N ARG A 106 -1.37 11.15 0.57
CA ARG A 106 -0.92 11.65 1.89
C ARG A 106 -0.91 10.52 2.91
N SER A 107 -0.31 10.75 4.08
CA SER A 107 -0.38 9.82 5.21
C SER A 107 -1.81 9.44 5.60
N THR A 108 -2.75 10.38 5.52
CA THR A 108 -4.18 10.14 5.77
C THR A 108 -4.82 9.25 4.70
N THR A 109 -4.42 9.38 3.44
CA THR A 109 -4.82 8.49 2.34
C THR A 109 -4.33 7.07 2.60
N VAL A 110 -3.06 6.91 2.99
CA VAL A 110 -2.47 5.61 3.34
C VAL A 110 -3.28 4.96 4.47
N GLU A 111 -3.51 5.68 5.57
CA GLU A 111 -4.23 5.14 6.71
C GLU A 111 -5.65 4.68 6.34
N ARG A 112 -6.38 5.50 5.57
CA ARG A 112 -7.72 5.16 5.07
C ARG A 112 -7.71 3.89 4.23
N VAL A 113 -6.73 3.72 3.35
CA VAL A 113 -6.59 2.53 2.51
C VAL A 113 -6.29 1.29 3.35
N LEU A 114 -5.36 1.36 4.30
CA LEU A 114 -5.02 0.23 5.16
C LEU A 114 -6.19 -0.21 6.04
N ARG A 115 -6.99 0.74 6.56
CA ARG A 115 -8.26 0.44 7.25
C ARG A 115 -9.20 -0.37 6.35
N ARG A 116 -9.36 0.03 5.09
CA ARG A 116 -10.23 -0.67 4.13
C ARG A 116 -9.71 -2.08 3.82
N PHE A 117 -8.40 -2.27 3.64
CA PHE A 117 -7.82 -3.60 3.46
C PHE A 117 -7.97 -4.50 4.69
N ALA A 118 -7.80 -3.95 5.90
CA ALA A 118 -8.01 -4.69 7.15
C ALA A 118 -9.47 -5.14 7.29
N ALA A 119 -10.41 -4.24 6.99
CA ALA A 119 -11.85 -4.54 7.01
C ALA A 119 -12.25 -5.61 5.98
N ALA A 120 -11.61 -5.62 4.81
CA ALA A 120 -11.86 -6.61 3.76
C ALA A 120 -11.41 -8.04 4.10
N LYS A 121 -10.75 -8.27 5.25
CA LYS A 121 -10.29 -9.58 5.74
C LYS A 121 -9.60 -10.42 4.66
N ILE A 122 -8.75 -9.79 3.86
CA ILE A 122 -8.19 -10.39 2.65
C ILE A 122 -7.29 -11.58 3.02
N VAL A 123 -7.73 -12.78 2.67
CA VAL A 123 -6.94 -14.00 2.85
C VAL A 123 -6.21 -14.31 1.55
N ARG A 124 -4.88 -14.18 1.57
CA ARG A 124 -4.00 -14.43 0.41
C ARG A 124 -4.19 -15.80 -0.25
N SER A 125 -4.71 -16.80 0.46
CA SER A 125 -4.93 -18.15 -0.07
C SER A 125 -6.08 -18.26 -1.08
N ARG A 126 -6.87 -17.19 -1.30
CA ARG A 126 -8.03 -17.22 -2.21
C ARG A 126 -7.89 -16.34 -3.47
N LEU A 127 -6.72 -15.79 -3.74
CA LEU A 127 -6.55 -14.75 -4.76
C LEU A 127 -5.93 -15.32 -6.05
N GLY A 128 -6.75 -15.45 -7.09
CA GLY A 128 -6.35 -15.84 -8.44
C GLY A 128 -5.60 -14.75 -9.22
N ASP A 129 -5.33 -15.02 -10.51
CA ASP A 129 -4.35 -14.27 -11.33
C ASP A 129 -4.82 -12.92 -11.90
N ALA A 130 -6.07 -12.51 -11.65
CA ALA A 130 -6.63 -11.25 -12.15
C ALA A 130 -6.61 -10.13 -11.09
N LEU A 131 -6.58 -8.88 -11.56
CA LEU A 131 -6.97 -7.71 -10.77
C LEU A 131 -8.45 -7.78 -10.45
N VAL A 132 -8.79 -8.51 -9.39
CA VAL A 132 -10.16 -8.67 -8.92
C VAL A 132 -10.48 -7.55 -7.94
N PRO A 133 -11.57 -6.78 -8.15
CA PRO A 133 -12.04 -5.82 -7.16
C PRO A 133 -12.38 -6.57 -5.87
N LEU A 134 -11.77 -6.16 -4.77
CA LEU A 134 -12.02 -6.71 -3.43
C LEU A 134 -13.26 -6.11 -2.81
N LEU A 135 -13.50 -4.83 -3.10
CA LEU A 135 -14.67 -4.06 -2.72
C LEU A 135 -14.92 -3.07 -3.86
N SER A 136 -16.05 -3.21 -4.55
CA SER A 136 -16.60 -2.08 -5.32
C SER A 136 -16.95 -0.96 -4.35
N PRO A 137 -16.84 0.33 -4.73
CA PRO A 137 -17.39 1.39 -3.90
C PRO A 137 -18.87 1.05 -3.64
N ALA A 138 -19.24 0.89 -2.37
CA ALA A 138 -20.62 1.13 -1.99
C ALA A 138 -20.87 2.58 -2.39
N GLY A 139 -21.90 2.83 -3.19
CA GLY A 139 -22.30 4.19 -3.50
C GLY A 139 -22.51 4.94 -2.19
N GLU A 140 -21.65 5.94 -1.95
CA GLU A 140 -21.95 7.03 -1.02
C GLU A 140 -22.80 8.05 -1.77
#